data_AF-A0A3C1TKH9-F1
#
_entry.id   AF-A0A3C1TKH9-F1
#
_cell.length_a   1.000
_cell.length_b   1.000
_cell.length_c   1.000
_cell.angle_alpha   90.00
_cell.angle_beta   90.00
_cell.angle_gamma   90.00
#
_symmetry.space_group_name_H-M   'P 1'
#
loop_
_entity.id
_entity.type
_entity.pdbx_description
1 polymer ?
#
loop_
_entity_poly.entity_id
_entity_poly.type
_entity_poly.pdbx_seq_one_letter_code
_entity_poly.pdbx_strand_id
1 'polypeptide(L)'
;MRLNMGSKPVWDCIGGFVDPGENHRETMERETSEEAGLEARQAFEVDGAPLNANRAFFVADSAAGEGVHIFAMELDLRSSDIVMNKDSSFEFQGTLPGLKKEATIRFFEWREAVWLTPCALTAAAISRLLAHVL
;
A
#
# COMPACT_ATOMS: atom_id res chain seq x y z
N MET A 1 3.36 -2.07 -10.60
CA MET A 1 4.84 -2.00 -10.66
C MET A 1 5.29 -0.55 -10.79
N ARG A 2 5.95 0.02 -9.77
CA ARG A 2 6.45 1.41 -9.79
C ARG A 2 7.97 1.44 -9.98
N LEU A 3 8.47 2.47 -10.67
CA LEU A 3 9.90 2.81 -10.72
C LEU A 3 10.24 3.66 -9.49
N ASN A 4 10.10 3.10 -8.29
CA ASN A 4 10.28 3.89 -7.06
C ASN A 4 11.79 4.15 -6.78
N MET A 5 12.69 3.30 -7.28
CA MET A 5 14.14 3.40 -7.03
C MET A 5 15.03 2.83 -8.16
N GLY A 6 14.66 3.01 -9.43
CA GLY A 6 15.53 2.61 -10.56
C GLY A 6 14.77 2.20 -11.81
N SER A 7 15.50 1.66 -12.80
CA SER A 7 14.95 1.18 -14.07
C SER A 7 14.24 -0.18 -13.95
N LYS A 8 14.43 -0.88 -12.83
CA LYS A 8 13.76 -2.15 -12.57
C LYS A 8 12.51 -1.93 -11.74
N PRO A 9 11.41 -2.57 -12.11
CA PRO A 9 10.21 -2.55 -11.30
C PRO A 9 10.39 -3.28 -9.97
N VAL A 10 9.71 -2.80 -8.93
CA VAL A 10 9.76 -3.36 -7.57
C VAL A 10 8.36 -3.50 -6.98
N TRP A 11 8.24 -4.34 -5.95
CA TRP A 11 7.02 -4.50 -5.15
C TRP A 11 6.96 -3.45 -4.06
N ASP A 12 5.83 -2.75 -3.98
CA ASP A 12 5.57 -1.67 -3.03
C ASP A 12 4.10 -1.64 -2.63
N CYS A 13 3.80 -1.00 -1.51
CA CYS A 13 2.43 -0.66 -1.14
C CYS A 13 1.79 0.27 -2.17
N ILE A 14 0.47 0.16 -2.31
CA ILE A 14 -0.35 1.16 -2.97
C ILE A 14 -0.24 2.48 -2.20
N GLY A 15 -0.24 3.61 -2.90
CA GLY A 15 -0.34 4.92 -2.26
C GLY A 15 0.12 6.05 -3.16
N GLY A 16 -0.21 7.29 -2.86
CA GLY A 16 0.12 8.42 -3.74
C GLY A 16 0.15 9.74 -3.00
N PHE A 17 0.29 10.82 -3.76
CA PHE A 17 0.21 12.16 -3.21
C PHE A 17 -1.25 12.54 -2.97
N VAL A 18 -1.46 13.37 -1.95
CA VAL A 18 -2.75 14.00 -1.68
C VAL A 18 -2.96 15.13 -2.68
N ASP A 19 -4.04 15.07 -3.44
CA ASP A 19 -4.37 16.13 -4.39
C ASP A 19 -5.06 17.31 -3.70
N PRO A 20 -5.02 18.54 -4.28
CA PRO A 20 -5.68 19.70 -3.71
C PRO A 20 -7.18 19.45 -3.48
N GLY A 21 -7.62 19.56 -2.22
CA GLY A 21 -9.00 19.36 -1.82
C GLY A 21 -9.34 17.94 -1.34
N GLU A 22 -8.39 17.01 -1.41
CA GLU A 22 -8.53 15.67 -0.81
C GLU A 22 -7.98 15.64 0.62
N ASN A 23 -8.56 14.79 1.46
CA ASN A 23 -7.94 14.32 2.69
C ASN A 23 -7.25 12.95 2.48
N HIS A 24 -6.46 12.50 3.46
CA HIS A 24 -5.70 11.25 3.36
C HIS A 24 -6.55 10.00 3.10
N ARG A 25 -7.78 9.94 3.63
CA ARG A 25 -8.69 8.82 3.39
C ARG A 25 -9.22 8.84 1.95
N GLU A 26 -9.62 10.00 1.46
CA GLU A 26 -10.07 10.18 0.07
C GLU A 26 -8.96 9.81 -0.92
N THR A 27 -7.72 10.28 -0.66
CA THR A 27 -6.55 9.91 -1.45
C THR A 27 -6.27 8.41 -1.41
N MET A 28 -6.36 7.75 -0.24
CA MET A 28 -6.18 6.31 -0.12
C MET A 28 -7.23 5.53 -0.92
N GLU A 29 -8.50 5.92 -0.86
CA GLU A 29 -9.58 5.29 -1.61
C GLU A 29 -9.38 5.47 -3.12
N ARG A 30 -9.00 6.68 -3.56
CA ARG A 30 -8.69 6.96 -4.97
C ARG A 30 -7.51 6.13 -5.46
N GLU A 31 -6.36 6.22 -4.80
CA GLU A 31 -5.14 5.48 -5.20
C GLU A 31 -5.39 3.96 -5.22
N THR A 32 -6.14 3.44 -4.24
CA THR A 32 -6.51 2.02 -4.21
C THR A 32 -7.42 1.62 -5.37
N SER A 33 -8.40 2.45 -5.71
CA SER A 33 -9.22 2.22 -6.89
C SER A 33 -8.42 2.34 -8.19
N GLU A 34 -7.49 3.29 -8.30
CA GLU A 34 -6.76 3.57 -9.54
C GLU A 34 -5.63 2.57 -9.83
N GLU A 35 -4.87 2.20 -8.79
CA GLU A 35 -3.73 1.29 -8.91
C GLU A 35 -4.13 -0.18 -8.84
N ALA A 36 -5.22 -0.46 -8.12
CA ALA A 36 -5.58 -1.81 -7.72
C ALA A 36 -7.03 -2.18 -8.09
N GLY A 37 -7.90 -1.23 -8.45
CA GLY A 37 -9.30 -1.54 -8.79
C GLY A 37 -10.08 -2.07 -7.59
N LEU A 38 -9.62 -1.83 -6.36
CA LEU A 38 -10.25 -2.31 -5.14
C LEU A 38 -11.09 -1.20 -4.48
N GLU A 39 -12.22 -1.60 -3.90
CA GLU A 39 -12.97 -0.72 -3.00
C GLU A 39 -12.35 -0.76 -1.59
N ALA A 40 -11.84 0.39 -1.13
CA ALA A 40 -11.14 0.49 0.15
C ALA A 40 -11.99 1.11 1.28
N ARG A 41 -13.32 1.11 1.17
CA ARG A 41 -14.22 1.76 2.15
C ARG A 41 -14.09 1.19 3.56
N GLN A 42 -13.67 -0.06 3.69
CA GLN A 42 -13.45 -0.74 4.97
C GLN A 42 -12.03 -0.57 5.50
N ALA A 43 -11.14 0.13 4.79
CA ALA A 43 -9.80 0.36 5.26
C ALA A 43 -9.79 1.30 6.47
N PHE A 44 -8.93 1.00 7.42
CA PHE A 44 -8.68 1.79 8.62
C PHE A 44 -7.28 2.37 8.59
N GLU A 45 -7.11 3.51 9.24
CA GLU A 45 -5.79 4.10 9.41
C GLU A 45 -5.04 3.36 10.52
N VAL A 46 -3.78 3.01 10.27
CA VAL A 46 -2.93 2.32 11.24
C VAL A 46 -2.30 3.36 12.16
N ASP A 47 -2.49 3.18 13.47
CA ASP A 47 -2.02 4.12 14.50
C ASP A 47 -0.53 4.49 14.35
N GLY A 48 -0.23 5.77 14.58
CA GLY A 48 1.12 6.32 14.64
C GLY A 48 1.25 7.67 13.94
N ALA A 49 2.24 8.48 14.35
CA ALA A 49 2.51 9.77 13.72
C ALA A 49 2.79 9.62 12.21
N PRO A 50 2.43 10.56 11.32
CA PRO A 50 2.69 10.39 9.88
C PRO A 50 4.18 10.18 9.55
N LEU A 51 4.47 9.40 8.50
CA LEU A 51 5.84 9.12 8.07
C LEU A 51 6.38 10.25 7.19
N ASN A 52 7.65 10.58 7.34
CA ASN A 52 8.33 11.50 6.42
C ASN A 52 8.96 10.71 5.25
N ALA A 53 8.46 10.95 4.04
CA ALA A 53 8.87 10.24 2.82
C ALA A 53 10.33 10.46 2.40
N ASN A 54 10.98 11.55 2.83
CA ASN A 54 12.41 11.74 2.66
C ASN A 54 12.86 13.00 3.41
N ARG A 55 13.66 12.88 4.48
CA ARG A 55 14.18 14.04 5.24
C ARG A 55 15.00 15.02 4.37
N ALA A 56 15.49 14.60 3.20
CA ALA A 56 16.29 15.41 2.30
C ALA A 56 15.49 16.25 1.29
N PHE A 57 14.23 15.88 0.98
CA PHE A 57 13.45 16.52 -0.09
C PHE A 57 12.04 16.94 0.34
N PHE A 58 11.51 16.37 1.42
CA PHE A 58 10.20 16.69 1.95
C PHE A 58 10.31 17.03 3.44
N VAL A 59 9.95 18.27 3.78
CA VAL A 59 9.74 18.65 5.18
C VAL A 59 8.27 18.40 5.46
N ALA A 60 7.99 17.52 6.40
CA ALA A 60 6.65 17.25 6.89
C ALA A 60 6.68 17.43 8.41
N ASP A 61 5.82 18.30 8.92
CA ASP A 61 5.54 18.44 10.34
C ASP A 61 4.51 17.40 10.78
N SER A 62 5.00 16.26 11.27
CA SER A 62 4.15 15.19 11.75
C SER A 62 3.30 15.59 12.97
N ALA A 63 3.70 16.62 13.73
CA ALA A 63 2.88 17.14 14.84
C ALA A 63 1.67 17.95 14.34
N ALA A 64 1.78 18.52 13.14
CA ALA A 64 0.66 19.14 12.41
C ALA A 64 -0.14 18.12 11.58
N GLY A 65 0.20 16.83 11.64
CA GLY A 65 -0.44 15.79 10.84
C GLY A 65 0.06 15.71 9.40
N GLU A 66 1.21 16.32 9.07
CA GLU A 66 1.78 16.24 7.73
C GLU A 66 2.61 14.97 7.54
N GLY A 67 2.50 14.35 6.37
CA GLY A 67 3.35 13.23 5.96
C GLY A 67 2.57 12.14 5.25
N VAL A 68 3.12 10.92 5.27
CA VAL A 68 2.51 9.73 4.71
C VAL A 68 1.75 9.01 5.81
N HIS A 69 0.44 8.89 5.61
CA HIS A 69 -0.46 8.13 6.45
C HIS A 69 -0.55 6.70 5.93
N ILE A 70 -0.68 5.73 6.84
CA ILE A 70 -0.73 4.31 6.50
C ILE A 70 -2.13 3.81 6.77
N PHE A 71 -2.72 3.17 5.77
CA PHE A 71 -4.00 2.51 5.88
C PHE A 71 -3.83 1.02 5.66
N ALA A 72 -4.67 0.24 6.32
CA ALA A 72 -4.72 -1.20 6.17
C ALA A 72 -6.17 -1.64 5.91
N MET A 73 -6.30 -2.76 5.20
CA MET A 73 -7.57 -3.43 4.99
C MET A 73 -7.42 -4.90 5.35
N GLU A 74 -8.45 -5.46 5.97
CA GLU A 74 -8.54 -6.89 6.21
C GLU A 74 -9.06 -7.58 4.95
N LEU A 75 -8.49 -8.74 4.63
CA LEU A 75 -8.89 -9.56 3.49
C LEU A 75 -9.22 -10.97 3.97
N ASP A 76 -10.38 -11.49 3.57
CA ASP A 76 -10.69 -12.90 3.78
C ASP A 76 -9.99 -13.73 2.70
N LEU A 77 -8.81 -14.28 3.03
CA LEU A 77 -8.04 -15.16 2.15
C LEU A 77 -8.78 -16.45 1.78
N ARG A 78 -9.92 -16.75 2.42
CA ARG A 78 -10.79 -17.89 2.06
C ARG A 78 -11.83 -17.50 1.00
N SER A 79 -11.90 -16.23 0.61
CA SER A 79 -12.73 -15.80 -0.52
C SER A 79 -12.34 -16.58 -1.77
N SER A 80 -13.34 -16.99 -2.55
CA SER A 80 -13.11 -17.59 -3.87
C SER A 80 -12.36 -16.66 -4.82
N ASP A 81 -12.36 -15.35 -4.52
CA ASP A 81 -11.75 -14.32 -5.34
C ASP A 81 -10.25 -14.20 -5.10
N ILE A 82 -9.65 -14.97 -4.18
CA ILE A 82 -8.21 -14.95 -3.91
C ILE A 82 -7.63 -16.34 -4.17
N VAL A 83 -6.60 -16.41 -5.01
CA VAL A 83 -5.90 -17.64 -5.37
C VAL A 83 -4.45 -17.60 -4.91
N MET A 84 -3.96 -18.75 -4.43
CA MET A 84 -2.56 -18.94 -4.06
C MET A 84 -1.74 -19.31 -5.31
N ASN A 85 -0.60 -18.67 -5.45
CA ASN A 85 0.34 -18.86 -6.55
C ASN A 85 1.39 -19.93 -6.21
N LYS A 86 2.16 -20.33 -7.22
CA LYS A 86 3.24 -21.32 -7.06
C LYS A 86 4.38 -20.83 -6.16
N ASP A 87 4.54 -19.53 -6.03
CA ASP A 87 5.55 -18.89 -5.18
C ASP A 87 5.03 -18.62 -3.76
N SER A 88 3.86 -19.13 -3.38
CA SER A 88 3.20 -18.88 -2.08
C SER A 88 2.69 -17.45 -1.88
N SER A 89 2.76 -16.59 -2.88
CA SER A 89 2.01 -15.32 -2.88
C SER A 89 0.53 -15.56 -3.18
N PHE A 90 -0.33 -14.62 -2.83
CA PHE A 90 -1.75 -14.65 -3.23
C PHE A 90 -2.04 -13.53 -4.24
N GLU A 91 -3.01 -13.74 -5.12
CA GLU A 91 -3.54 -12.72 -6.04
C GLU A 91 -5.06 -12.82 -6.14
N PHE A 92 -5.71 -11.79 -6.67
CA PHE A 92 -7.12 -11.88 -7.01
C PHE A 92 -7.34 -12.77 -8.24
N GLN A 93 -8.42 -13.54 -8.24
CA GLN A 93 -8.84 -14.34 -9.38
C GLN A 93 -9.41 -13.45 -10.48
N GLY A 94 -8.86 -13.57 -11.69
CA GLY A 94 -9.33 -12.83 -12.87
C GLY A 94 -8.74 -11.43 -12.99
N THR A 95 -9.26 -10.66 -13.93
CA THR A 95 -8.84 -9.27 -14.15
C THR A 95 -9.73 -8.34 -13.34
N LEU A 96 -9.16 -7.57 -12.41
CA LEU A 96 -9.92 -6.54 -11.71
C LEU A 96 -10.32 -5.45 -12.73
N PRO A 97 -11.62 -5.19 -12.94
CA PRO A 97 -12.06 -4.19 -13.89
C PRO A 97 -11.67 -2.78 -13.42
N GLY A 98 -11.17 -1.93 -14.33
CA GLY A 98 -10.87 -0.53 -14.06
C GLY A 98 -9.42 -0.18 -13.74
N LEU A 99 -8.49 -1.13 -13.83
CA LEU A 99 -7.07 -0.85 -13.62
C LEU A 99 -6.52 0.13 -14.68
N LYS A 100 -5.90 1.23 -14.25
CA LYS A 100 -5.17 2.15 -15.16
C LYS A 100 -3.83 1.57 -15.64
N LYS A 101 -3.35 0.48 -15.02
CA LYS A 101 -2.08 -0.22 -15.34
C LYS A 101 -2.32 -1.73 -15.29
N GLU A 102 -1.54 -2.54 -16.00
CA GLU A 102 -1.45 -4.00 -15.76
C GLU A 102 -0.77 -4.30 -14.40
N ALA A 103 -1.21 -3.64 -13.34
CA ALA A 103 -0.67 -3.79 -12.01
C ALA A 103 -1.29 -5.05 -11.40
N THR A 104 -0.54 -6.14 -11.46
CA THR A 104 -0.85 -7.32 -10.65
C THR A 104 -0.71 -6.95 -9.18
N ILE A 105 -1.79 -7.09 -8.41
CA ILE A 105 -1.71 -7.04 -6.94
C ILE A 105 -1.24 -8.41 -6.47
N ARG A 106 -0.26 -8.41 -5.56
CA ARG A 106 0.23 -9.62 -4.91
C ARG A 106 0.18 -9.41 -3.40
N PHE A 107 -0.24 -10.44 -2.69
CA PHE A 107 -0.17 -10.52 -1.25
C PHE A 107 0.95 -11.47 -0.87
N PHE A 108 1.81 -11.03 0.05
CA PHE A 108 2.97 -11.78 0.51
C PHE A 108 2.89 -11.97 2.01
N GLU A 109 3.54 -13.01 2.53
CA GLU A 109 3.83 -13.04 3.96
C GLU A 109 4.71 -11.86 4.34
N TRP A 110 4.48 -11.27 5.52
CA TRP A 110 5.14 -10.02 5.90
C TRP A 110 6.67 -10.09 5.84
N ARG A 111 7.27 -11.24 6.18
CA ARG A 111 8.73 -11.43 6.12
C ARG A 111 9.24 -11.33 4.69
N GLU A 112 8.53 -11.98 3.77
CA GLU A 112 8.85 -11.93 2.35
C GLU A 112 8.62 -10.52 1.79
N ALA A 113 7.51 -9.88 2.15
CA ALA A 113 7.21 -8.50 1.74
C ALA A 113 8.34 -7.53 2.09
N VAL A 114 8.89 -7.63 3.32
CA VAL A 114 10.04 -6.81 3.76
C VAL A 114 11.29 -7.08 2.93
N TRP A 115 11.53 -8.32 2.50
CA TRP A 115 12.67 -8.66 1.65
C TRP A 115 12.51 -8.20 0.19
N LEU A 116 11.27 -8.15 -0.31
CA LEU A 116 10.97 -7.82 -1.71
C LEU A 116 10.91 -6.31 -1.96
N THR A 117 10.64 -5.50 -0.95
CA THR A 117 10.54 -4.04 -1.10
C THR A 117 11.84 -3.33 -0.73
N PRO A 118 12.44 -2.55 -1.65
CA PRO A 118 13.51 -1.63 -1.29
C PRO A 118 12.98 -0.29 -0.71
N CYS A 119 11.66 -0.08 -0.69
CA CYS A 119 11.07 1.18 -0.26
C CYS A 119 10.96 1.26 1.26
N ALA A 120 11.61 2.26 1.85
CA ALA A 120 11.55 2.49 3.29
C ALA A 120 10.13 2.79 3.81
N LEU A 121 9.27 3.43 3.00
CA LEU A 121 7.88 3.68 3.37
C LEU A 121 7.06 2.39 3.42
N THR A 122 7.21 1.51 2.42
CA THR A 122 6.59 0.18 2.42
C THR A 122 7.05 -0.63 3.63
N ALA A 123 8.36 -0.66 3.92
CA ALA A 123 8.90 -1.36 5.08
C ALA A 123 8.36 -0.80 6.42
N ALA A 124 8.24 0.52 6.53
CA ALA A 124 7.64 1.17 7.70
C ALA A 124 6.14 0.86 7.84
N ALA A 125 5.39 0.82 6.72
CA ALA A 125 3.98 0.43 6.70
C ALA A 125 3.77 -1.00 7.20
N ILE A 126 4.58 -1.96 6.70
CA ILE A 126 4.56 -3.35 7.19
C ILE A 126 4.85 -3.38 8.70
N SER A 127 5.86 -2.63 9.16
CA SER A 127 6.22 -2.59 10.58
C SER A 127 5.09 -2.05 11.46
N ARG A 128 4.37 -1.01 11.00
CA ARG A 128 3.20 -0.48 11.74
C ARG A 128 2.04 -1.45 11.77
N LEU A 129 1.74 -2.07 10.64
CA LEU A 129 0.68 -3.07 10.58
C LEU A 129 0.97 -4.21 11.55
N LEU A 130 2.22 -4.71 11.57
CA LEU A 130 2.65 -5.74 12.52
C LEU A 130 2.48 -5.29 13.97
N ALA A 131 2.84 -4.06 14.30
CA ALA A 131 2.66 -3.52 15.65
C ALA A 131 1.17 -3.32 16.04
N HIS A 132 0.28 -3.22 15.06
CA HIS A 132 -1.16 -3.11 15.30
C HIS A 132 -1.81 -4.49 15.52
N VAL A 133 -1.30 -5.55 14.88
CA VAL A 133 -1.94 -6.89 14.89
C VAL A 133 -1.25 -7.93 15.79
N LEU A 134 -0.06 -7.66 16.31
CA LEU A 134 0.71 -8.53 17.21
C LEU A 134 0.79 -7.94 18.62
#